data_AF-A0A916E5I9-F1
#
_entry.id   AF-A0A916E5I9-F1
#
_cell.length_a   1.000
_cell.length_b   1.000
_cell.length_c   1.000
_cell.angle_alpha   90.00
_cell.angle_beta   90.00
_cell.angle_gamma   90.00
#
_symmetry.space_group_name_H-M   'P 1'
#
loop_
_entity.id
_entity.type
_entity.pdbx_description
1 polymer ?
#
loop_
_entity_poly.entity_id
_entity_poly.type
_entity_poly.pdbx_seq_one_letter_code
_entity_poly.pdbx_strand_id
1 'polypeptide(L)'
;MVVMDYANKDLMKKCWNEDSSKRPFSKEVLNIIKKWIFRPDDLRTLDENTSKLNEILENENSQASVEANEILVSEDLNDYIIKNLGSLDIKTDDN
;
A
#
# COMPACT_ATOMS: atom_id res chain seq x y z
N MET A 1 12.89 -20.11 5.91
CA MET A 1 13.48 -20.02 4.56
C MET A 1 13.99 -18.61 4.39
N VAL A 2 15.30 -18.44 4.49
CA VAL A 2 15.98 -17.14 4.56
C VAL A 2 16.59 -16.89 3.17
N VAL A 3 16.10 -15.88 2.46
CA VAL A 3 16.82 -15.28 1.33
C VAL A 3 16.45 -13.80 1.27
N MET A 4 17.02 -13.00 2.17
CA MET A 4 16.73 -11.57 2.29
C MET A 4 17.99 -10.70 2.39
N ASP A 5 19.15 -11.19 1.95
CA ASP A 5 20.40 -10.62 2.49
C ASP A 5 21.11 -9.63 1.55
N TYR A 6 20.85 -9.64 0.23
CA TYR A 6 21.54 -8.71 -0.69
C TYR A 6 20.60 -7.78 -1.46
N ALA A 7 19.54 -8.30 -2.06
CA ALA A 7 18.63 -7.49 -2.88
C ALA A 7 17.85 -6.44 -2.05
N ASN A 8 17.50 -6.78 -0.80
CA ASN A 8 16.87 -5.85 0.13
C ASN A 8 17.77 -4.65 0.44
N LYS A 9 19.07 -4.90 0.66
CA LYS A 9 20.00 -3.85 1.09
C LYS A 9 20.12 -2.72 0.06
N ASP A 10 20.13 -3.05 -1.22
CA ASP A 10 20.22 -2.05 -2.29
C ASP A 10 18.90 -1.33 -2.54
N LEU A 11 17.76 -2.03 -2.40
CA LEU A 11 16.46 -1.35 -2.42
C LEU A 11 16.33 -0.40 -1.24
N MET A 12 16.70 -0.82 -0.03
CA MET A 12 16.65 0.03 1.16
C MET A 12 17.53 1.27 0.99
N LYS A 13 18.77 1.14 0.49
CA LYS A 13 19.63 2.30 0.18
C LYS A 13 18.97 3.28 -0.81
N LYS A 14 18.23 2.78 -1.81
CA LYS A 14 17.50 3.63 -2.77
C LYS A 14 16.28 4.30 -2.12
N CYS A 15 15.54 3.60 -1.27
CA CYS A 15 14.39 4.15 -0.56
C CYS A 15 14.78 5.23 0.46
N TRP A 16 15.93 5.08 1.11
CA TRP A 16 16.48 6.08 2.04
C TRP A 16 17.44 7.08 1.38
N ASN A 17 17.26 7.36 0.08
CA ASN A 17 18.03 8.43 -0.56
C ASN A 17 17.63 9.79 0.04
N GLU A 18 18.62 10.64 0.33
CA GLU A 18 18.38 12.00 0.84
C GLU A 18 17.58 12.83 -0.16
N ASP A 19 17.93 12.70 -1.44
CA ASP A 19 17.20 13.31 -2.55
C ASP A 19 15.91 12.52 -2.80
N SER A 20 14.76 13.16 -2.54
CA SER A 20 13.44 12.58 -2.76
C SER A 20 13.22 12.14 -4.21
N SER A 21 13.83 12.83 -5.19
CA SER A 21 13.70 12.52 -6.61
C SER A 21 14.47 11.26 -7.02
N LYS A 22 15.43 10.82 -6.19
CA LYS A 22 16.19 9.58 -6.38
C LYS A 22 15.53 8.39 -5.69
N ARG A 23 14.49 8.61 -4.89
CA ARG A 23 13.72 7.53 -4.28
C ARG A 23 12.83 6.86 -5.35
N PRO A 24 12.72 5.53 -5.34
CA PRO A 24 11.81 4.85 -6.24
C PRO A 24 10.36 5.16 -5.89
N PHE A 25 9.48 5.10 -6.89
CA PHE A 25 8.04 5.24 -6.64
C PHE A 25 7.50 4.00 -5.91
N SER A 26 6.42 4.19 -5.13
CA SER A 26 5.77 3.10 -4.39
C SER A 26 5.40 1.91 -5.27
N LYS A 27 4.99 2.17 -6.52
CA LYS A 27 4.66 1.13 -7.51
C LYS A 27 5.89 0.31 -7.91
N GLU A 28 7.06 0.93 -8.03
CA GLU A 28 8.31 0.24 -8.36
C GLU A 28 8.79 -0.62 -7.19
N VAL A 29 8.76 -0.06 -5.97
CA VAL A 29 9.07 -0.78 -4.73
C VAL A 29 8.16 -1.98 -4.56
N LEU A 30 6.84 -1.80 -4.75
CA LEU A 30 5.85 -2.86 -4.67
C LEU A 30 6.13 -3.98 -5.69
N ASN A 31 6.46 -3.63 -6.93
CA ASN A 31 6.79 -4.61 -7.96
C ASN A 31 8.06 -5.41 -7.63
N ILE A 32 9.05 -4.77 -7.01
CA ILE A 32 10.29 -5.45 -6.59
C ILE A 32 9.99 -6.42 -5.44
N ILE A 33 9.26 -5.96 -4.41
CA ILE A 33 8.90 -6.79 -3.25
C ILE A 33 8.01 -7.97 -3.68
N LYS A 34 7.04 -7.74 -4.56
CA LYS A 34 6.17 -8.79 -5.11
C LYS A 34 6.99 -9.90 -5.77
N LYS A 35 8.03 -9.57 -6.55
CA LYS A 35 8.91 -10.55 -7.20
C LYS A 35 9.78 -11.35 -6.22
N TRP A 36 10.03 -10.82 -5.03
CA TRP A 36 10.82 -11.51 -4.01
C TRP A 36 9.97 -12.46 -3.16
N ILE A 37 8.74 -12.06 -2.86
CA ILE A 37 7.82 -12.84 -2.01
C ILE A 37 7.14 -13.95 -2.81
N PHE A 38 6.68 -13.63 -4.01
CA PHE A 38 5.84 -14.54 -4.80
C PHE A 38 6.64 -15.26 -5.88
N ARG A 39 6.35 -16.55 -6.08
CA ARG A 39 6.82 -17.26 -7.27
C ARG A 39 6.10 -16.73 -8.51
N PRO A 40 6.67 -16.90 -9.72
CA PRO A 40 6.02 -16.44 -10.96
C PRO A 40 4.58 -16.94 -11.14
N ASP A 41 4.28 -18.16 -10.70
CA ASP A 41 2.94 -18.74 -10.79
C ASP A 41 1.96 -18.09 -9.78
N ASP A 42 2.43 -17.79 -8.57
CA ASP A 42 1.64 -17.10 -7.53
C ASP A 42 1.35 -15.64 -7.91
N LEU A 43 2.23 -15.01 -8.69
CA LEU A 43 1.99 -13.65 -9.23
C LEU A 43 0.86 -13.63 -10.24
N ARG A 44 0.76 -14.65 -11.11
CA ARG A 44 -0.32 -14.76 -12.10
C ARG A 44 -1.67 -14.93 -11.43
N THR A 45 -1.74 -15.82 -10.44
CA THR A 45 -2.99 -16.06 -9.70
C THR A 45 -3.42 -14.84 -8.88
N LEU A 46 -2.48 -14.09 -8.30
CA LEU A 46 -2.78 -12.82 -7.63
C LEU A 46 -3.36 -11.78 -8.59
N ASP A 47 -2.79 -11.64 -9.79
CA ASP A 47 -3.24 -10.67 -10.79
C ASP A 47 -4.65 -11.01 -11.30
N GLU A 48 -4.91 -12.29 -11.61
CA GLU A 48 -6.22 -12.79 -12.01
C GLU A 48 -7.28 -12.63 -10.91
N ASN A 49 -6.91 -12.84 -9.64
CA ASN A 49 -7.84 -12.63 -8.54
C ASN A 49 -8.10 -11.14 -8.30
N THR A 50 -7.10 -10.29 -8.46
CA THR A 50 -7.25 -8.83 -8.33
C THR A 50 -8.17 -8.27 -9.41
N SER A 51 -8.03 -8.74 -10.66
CA SER A 51 -8.91 -8.31 -11.76
C SER A 51 -10.35 -8.75 -11.55
N LYS A 52 -10.57 -10.00 -11.11
CA LYS A 52 -11.91 -10.51 -10.74
C LYS A 52 -12.54 -9.70 -9.61
N LEU A 53 -11.77 -9.33 -8.58
CA LEU A 53 -12.26 -8.49 -7.48
C LEU A 53 -12.63 -7.08 -7.95
N ASN A 54 -11.83 -6.48 -8.83
CA ASN A 54 -12.15 -5.18 -9.41
C ASN A 54 -13.43 -5.25 -10.25
N GLU A 55 -13.60 -6.30 -11.07
CA GLU A 55 -14.84 -6.51 -11.83
C GLU A 55 -16.06 -6.69 -10.93
N ILE A 56 -15.89 -7.37 -9.79
CA ILE A 56 -16.92 -7.49 -8.75
C ILE A 56 -17.27 -6.12 -8.18
N LEU A 57 -16.26 -5.35 -7.75
CA LEU A 57 -16.46 -4.02 -7.18
C LEU A 57 -17.17 -3.07 -8.15
N GLU A 58 -16.79 -3.06 -9.43
CA GLU A 58 -17.42 -2.20 -10.44
C GLU A 58 -18.88 -2.63 -10.75
N ASN A 59 -19.19 -3.93 -10.65
CA ASN A 59 -20.57 -4.40 -10.80
C ASN A 59 -21.42 -4.13 -9.55
N GLU A 60 -20.83 -4.21 -8.36
CA GLU A 60 -21.49 -3.88 -7.10
C GLU A 60 -21.78 -2.37 -7.03
N ASN A 61 -20.88 -1.53 -7.54
CA ASN A 61 -21.10 -0.09 -7.70
C ASN A 61 -22.20 0.22 -8.73
N SER A 62 -22.54 -0.73 -9.61
CA SER A 62 -23.71 -0.64 -10.50
C SER A 62 -25.02 -1.02 -9.78
N GLN A 63 -24.98 -1.85 -8.72
CA GLN A 63 -26.11 -2.16 -7.84
C GLN A 63 -26.30 -1.14 -6.68
N ALA A 64 -25.26 -0.39 -6.31
CA ALA A 64 -25.26 0.58 -5.22
C ALA A 64 -25.79 1.98 -5.62
N SER A 65 -26.57 2.08 -6.70
CA SER A 65 -27.31 3.32 -7.06
C SER A 65 -28.69 3.40 -6.39
N VAL A 66 -29.10 2.39 -5.63
CA VAL A 66 -30.31 2.44 -4.82
C VAL A 66 -29.93 2.28 -3.34
N GLU A 67 -29.71 3.43 -2.70
CA GLU A 67 -29.90 3.65 -1.26
C GLU A 67 -28.84 3.06 -0.29
N ALA A 68 -27.67 3.71 -0.18
CA ALA A 68 -26.94 3.96 1.09
C ALA A 68 -25.61 4.69 0.81
N ASN A 69 -25.69 5.95 0.39
CA ASN A 69 -24.59 6.87 0.68
C ASN A 69 -24.67 7.18 2.19
N GLU A 70 -23.57 6.95 2.90
CA GLU A 70 -23.31 7.21 4.34
C GLU A 70 -23.49 5.99 5.27
N ILE A 71 -22.41 5.61 6.00
CA ILE A 71 -22.30 4.56 7.06
C ILE A 71 -21.95 3.14 6.53
N LEU A 72 -20.68 2.78 6.27
CA LEU A 72 -19.77 2.14 7.25
C LEU A 72 -18.30 2.11 6.76
N VAL A 73 -17.76 3.25 6.33
CA VAL A 73 -16.29 3.40 6.26
C VAL A 73 -15.89 4.29 7.43
N SER A 74 -15.03 3.75 8.31
CA SER A 74 -13.98 4.48 9.05
C SER A 74 -13.93 4.49 10.58
N GLU A 75 -14.59 3.61 11.35
CA GLU A 75 -14.28 3.53 12.80
C GLU A 75 -12.97 2.79 13.10
N ASP A 76 -12.73 1.62 12.49
CA ASP A 76 -11.53 0.81 12.82
C ASP A 76 -10.21 1.40 12.31
N LEU A 77 -10.24 2.17 11.22
CA LEU A 77 -9.03 2.75 10.62
C LEU A 77 -8.62 4.07 11.29
N ASN A 78 -9.60 4.86 11.75
CA ASN A 78 -9.32 6.10 12.46
C ASN A 78 -8.65 5.83 13.81
N ASP A 79 -9.03 4.76 14.52
CA ASP A 79 -8.41 4.36 15.78
C ASP A 79 -6.92 4.01 15.63
N TYR A 80 -6.55 3.41 14.48
CA TYR A 80 -5.15 3.09 14.18
C TYR A 80 -4.34 4.33 13.77
N ILE A 81 -4.96 5.29 13.07
CA ILE A 81 -4.30 6.52 12.61
C ILE A 81 -4.10 7.50 13.78
N ILE A 82 -5.10 7.68 14.65
CA ILE A 82 -5.03 8.60 15.79
C ILE A 82 -3.97 8.17 16.81
N LYS A 83 -3.84 6.85 17.09
CA LYS A 83 -2.78 6.31 17.97
C LYS A 83 -1.37 6.58 17.46
N ASN A 84 -1.17 6.60 16.14
CA ASN A 84 0.15 6.81 15.54
C ASN A 84 0.51 8.30 15.43
N LEU A 85 -0.48 9.17 15.17
CA LEU A 85 -0.25 10.61 14.95
C LEU A 85 -0.10 11.40 16.26
N GLY A 86 -0.77 11.02 17.35
CA GLY A 86 -0.61 11.66 18.66
C GLY A 86 0.78 11.51 19.30
N SER A 87 1.65 10.67 18.72
CA SER A 87 3.04 10.50 19.18
C SER A 87 4.06 11.37 18.45
N LEU A 88 3.66 12.08 17.38
CA LEU A 88 4.55 12.95 16.60
C LEU A 88 4.12 14.41 16.74
N ASP A 89 3.92 14.84 17.99
CA ASP A 89 4.19 16.22 18.34
C ASP A 89 5.62 16.54 17.91
N ILE A 90 5.82 17.65 17.20
CA ILE A 90 6.71 18.72 17.62
C ILE A 90 6.48 19.89 16.66
N LYS A 91 5.68 20.83 17.17
CA LYS A 91 5.92 22.28 17.26
C LYS A 91 6.78 22.83 16.11
N THR A 92 6.14 23.40 15.09
CA THR A 92 5.67 24.81 15.05
C THR A 92 6.79 25.82 15.26
N ASP A 93 6.56 26.98 14.64
CA ASP A 93 7.27 28.24 14.83
C ASP A 93 8.47 28.35 13.88
N ASP A 94 8.68 29.43 13.16
CA ASP A 94 7.99 30.70 12.99
C ASP A 94 8.73 31.36 11.82
N ASN A 95 8.07 32.23 11.06
CA ASN A 95 8.78 33.39 10.54
C ASN A 95 7.87 34.61 10.51
#